data_AF-A0A661JXW6-F1
#
_entry.id   AF-A0A661JXW6-F1
#
_cell.length_a   1.000
_cell.length_b   1.000
_cell.length_c   1.000
_cell.angle_alpha   90.00
_cell.angle_beta   90.00
_cell.angle_gamma   90.00
#
_symmetry.space_group_name_H-M   'P 1'
#
loop_
_entity.id
_entity.type
_entity.pdbx_description
1 polymer ?
#
loop_
_entity_poly.entity_id
_entity_poly.type
_entity_poly.pdbx_seq_one_letter_code
_entity_poly.pdbx_strand_id
1 'polypeptide(L)' 'HYHRLYPQYGFAQHKGYPTQSHREALKKYGPSPIHRRSFRLLPEADGERG' A
#
# COMPACT_ATOMS: atom_id res chain seq x y z
N HIS A 1 -2.42 16.19 0.17
CA HIS A 1 -3.44 16.08 1.24
C HIS A 1 -3.76 14.64 1.68
N TYR A 2 -3.29 13.58 0.99
CA TYR A 2 -3.62 12.18 1.33
C TYR A 2 -2.98 11.62 2.61
N HIS A 3 -1.85 12.16 3.06
CA HIS A 3 -1.15 11.68 4.25
C HIS A 3 -1.94 11.91 5.56
N ARG A 4 -2.86 12.89 5.60
CA ARG A 4 -3.70 13.14 6.78
C ARG A 4 -4.88 12.16 6.87
N LEU A 5 -5.38 11.71 5.72
CA LEU A 5 -6.49 10.77 5.64
C LEU A 5 -6.03 9.32 5.83
N TYR A 6 -4.78 9.03 5.43
CA TYR A 6 -4.21 7.71 5.60
C TYR A 6 -2.78 7.73 6.19
N PRO A 7 -2.64 8.18 7.45
CA PRO A 7 -1.34 8.23 8.12
C PRO A 7 -0.66 6.85 8.19
N GLN A 8 -1.44 5.78 8.26
CA GLN A 8 -0.97 4.40 8.38
C GLN A 8 -0.15 3.91 7.19
N TYR A 9 -0.36 4.46 5.99
CA TYR A 9 0.42 4.08 4.81
C TYR A 9 1.65 4.95 4.61
N GLY A 10 1.96 5.88 5.50
CA GLY A 10 3.23 6.64 5.47
C GLY A 10 3.41 7.56 4.26
N PHE A 11 2.35 7.91 3.53
CA PHE A 11 2.43 8.71 2.30
C PHE A 11 3.19 10.03 2.43
N ALA A 12 3.28 10.61 3.64
CA ALA A 12 4.11 11.78 3.91
C ALA A 12 5.62 11.52 3.75
N GLN A 13 6.09 10.32 4.10
CA GLN A 13 7.51 9.97 4.11
C GLN A 13 8.00 9.53 2.74
N HIS A 14 7.22 8.73 2.02
CA HIS A 14 7.64 8.12 0.76
C HIS A 14 6.77 8.52 -0.43
N LYS A 15 5.91 9.54 -0.30
CA LYS A 15 5.14 10.17 -1.40
C LYS A 15 4.36 9.20 -2.31
N GLY A 16 4.01 8.01 -1.82
CA GLY A 16 3.30 6.97 -2.60
C GLY A 16 4.20 5.99 -3.35
N TYR A 17 5.52 6.04 -3.17
CA TYR A 17 6.41 4.98 -3.62
C TYR A 17 6.21 3.69 -2.78
N PRO A 18 6.28 2.51 -3.41
CA PRO A 18 6.06 1.21 -2.75
C PRO A 18 7.29 0.77 -1.95
N THR A 19 7.57 1.48 -0.85
CA THR A 19 8.61 1.10 0.11
C THR A 19 8.22 -0.15 0.91
N GLN A 20 9.17 -0.73 1.63
CA GLN A 20 8.90 -1.86 2.52
C GLN A 20 7.84 -1.52 3.57
N SER A 21 7.94 -0.35 4.21
CA SER A 21 6.94 0.16 5.14
C SER A 21 5.55 0.32 4.51
N HIS A 22 5.49 0.73 3.24
CA HIS A 22 4.22 0.82 2.52
C HIS A 22 3.61 -0.56 2.27
N ARG A 23 4.42 -1.55 1.90
CA ARG A 23 3.99 -2.95 1.74
C ARG A 23 3.50 -3.56 3.05
N GLU A 24 4.16 -3.28 4.17
CA GLU A 24 3.73 -3.72 5.50
C GLU A 24 2.40 -3.11 5.90
N ALA A 25 2.21 -1.81 5.65
CA ALA A 25 0.93 -1.15 5.86
C ALA A 25 -0.19 -1.73 4.98
N LEU A 26 0.10 -2.03 3.71
CA LEU A 26 -0.83 -2.70 2.81
C LEU A 26 -1.18 -4.13 3.27
N LYS A 27 -0.21 -4.89 3.80
CA LYS A 27 -0.48 -6.22 4.39
C LYS A 27 -1.35 -6.14 5.65
N LYS A 28 -1.13 -5.11 6.48
CA LYS A 28 -1.83 -4.95 7.77
C LYS A 28 -3.23 -4.35 7.64
N TYR A 29 -3.40 -3.37 6.75
CA TYR A 29 -4.64 -2.57 6.63
C TYR A 29 -5.36 -2.76 5.29
N GLY A 30 -4.78 -3.52 4.36
CA GLY A 30 -5.29 -3.69 3.00
C GLY A 30 -4.99 -2.48 2.10
N PRO A 31 -5.43 -2.50 0.83
CA PRO A 31 -5.33 -1.35 -0.06
C PRO A 31 -6.40 -0.30 0.24
N SER A 32 -5.98 0.95 0.49
CA SER A 32 -6.90 2.10 0.58
C SER A 32 -7.54 2.51 -0.77
N PRO A 33 -8.67 3.25 -0.76
CA PRO A 33 -9.38 3.71 -1.97
C PRO A 33 -8.55 4.57 -2.94
N ILE A 34 -7.49 5.23 -2.47
CA ILE A 34 -6.63 6.06 -3.31
C ILE A 34 -5.53 5.27 -4.03
N HIS A 35 -5.36 3.99 -3.68
CA HIS A 35 -4.44 3.13 -4.41
C HIS A 35 -5.02 2.78 -5.77
N ARG A 36 -4.19 2.88 -6.81
CA ARG A 36 -4.58 2.50 -8.16
C ARG A 36 -4.68 0.98 -8.23
N ARG A 37 -5.91 0.46 -8.35
CA ARG A 37 -6.20 -0.98 -8.43
C ARG A 37 -5.56 -1.67 -9.63
N SER A 38 -5.22 -0.90 -10.68
CA SER A 38 -4.46 -1.39 -11.85
C SER A 38 -2.99 -1.65 -11.55
N PHE A 39 -2.44 -1.11 -10.46
CA PHE A 39 -1.06 -1.37 -10.04
C PHE A 39 -1.04 -2.57 -9.10
N ARG A 40 -0.03 -3.43 -9.29
CA ARG A 40 0.26 -4.51 -8.34
C ARG A 40 0.81 -3.90 -7.05
N LEU A 41 -0.06 -3.72 -6.05
CA LEU A 41 0.25 -3.03 -4.79
C LEU A 41 1.09 -3.90 -3.83
N LEU A 42 0.91 -5.21 -3.90
CA LEU A 42 1.72 -6.20 -3.20
C LEU A 42 2.32 -7.14 -4.25
N PRO A 43 3.57 -7.60 -4.09
CA PRO A 43 4.01 -8.81 -4.80
C PRO A 43 2.98 -9.89 -4.49
N GLU A 44 2.65 -10.73 -5.50
CA GLU A 44 1.63 -11.78 -5.33
C GLU A 44 1.90 -12.47 -4.00
N ALA A 45 0.90 -12.42 -3.10
CA ALA A 45 1.05 -13.05 -1.81
C ALA A 45 1.48 -14.50 -2.08
N ASP A 46 2.60 -14.91 -1.48
CA ASP A 46 3.12 -16.26 -1.59
C ASP A 46 1.98 -17.24 -1.26
N GLY A 47 1.30 -17.80 -2.26
CA GLY A 47 0.36 -18.89 -2.03
C GLY A 47 -1.02 -18.88 -2.69
N GLU A 48 -1.38 -17.96 -3.58
CA GLU A 48 -2.63 -18.12 -4.37
C GLU A 48 -2.39 -17.94 -5.87
N ARG A 49 -1.59 -18.85 -6.42
CA ARG A 49 -1.74 -19.27 -7.82
C ARG A 49 -2.52 -20.58 -7.80
N GLY A 50 -3.84 -20.48 -7.99
CA GLY A 50 -4.62 -21.58 -8.58
C GLY A 50 -4.28 -21.70 -10.05
#